data_AF-K0YQM7-F1
#
_entry.id   AF-K0YQM7-F1
#
_cell.length_a   1.000
_cell.length_b   1.000
_cell.length_c   1.000
_cell.angle_alpha   90.00
_cell.angle_beta   90.00
_cell.angle_gamma   90.00
#
_symmetry.space_group_name_H-M   'P 1'
#
loop_
_entity.id
_entity.type
_entity.pdbx_description
1 polymer ?
#
loop_
_entity_poly.entity_id
_entity_poly.type
_entity_poly.pdbx_seq_one_letter_code
_entity_poly.pdbx_strand_id
1 'polypeptide(L)'
;MSRPRPRPPVSRIVRSGGAIVWRLRQGGRTIPGTQIPRSEADIEVLIVHRPRYDDWSWPKGKMERGEHIVATAVREVEEETGFAVRLGVPLQTQRYRLGVGHTKEVRYWLGQLDVSEPAMVGRPLAKRAPISEIDQTKWAKPAKARKMLTRRGDQRLLDEAVAHIRNRTAQTQPLLIMRHAKAVGRKKWEGEESARPLARKGVGQTKNLVPILSAYGIGQVLTSPWRRCFQTVAPFATLTGAPLTALADLTEAAHAADGTAVRELAKKWLADGQARGVCVHRPTLPALVGALAGITPNAITRQLPQEDPYLHTAQMLVAHIALVPLAEDDPLPTPVAHLLSDSGEVPVAYEGGPELEHEAKPKKKGPSPALLAGKKGTPVALPTKGSALRTTKPAKKSKAQPVKAVSAPAAVDREAQLECRPVVVALELVRA
;
A
#
# COMPACT_ATOMS: atom_id res chain seq x y z
N MET A 1 -5.61 52.56 -14.33
CA MET A 1 -4.63 51.53 -13.91
C MET A 1 -5.38 50.44 -13.17
N SER A 2 -5.49 49.23 -13.72
CA SER A 2 -6.12 48.10 -13.03
C SER A 2 -5.22 47.64 -11.89
N ARG A 3 -5.79 47.47 -10.69
CA ARG A 3 -5.05 46.86 -9.57
C ARG A 3 -4.63 45.44 -9.98
N PRO A 4 -3.36 45.05 -9.81
CA PRO A 4 -2.94 43.69 -10.10
C PRO A 4 -3.74 42.72 -9.23
N ARG A 5 -4.31 41.67 -9.85
CA ARG A 5 -5.04 40.63 -9.12
C ARG A 5 -4.12 40.04 -8.04
N PRO A 6 -4.57 39.91 -6.79
CA PRO A 6 -3.78 39.27 -5.75
C PRO A 6 -3.41 37.85 -6.20
N ARG A 7 -2.15 37.48 -6.03
CA ARG A 7 -1.70 36.11 -6.34
C ARG A 7 -2.57 35.15 -5.53
N PRO A 8 -3.13 34.09 -6.16
CA PRO A 8 -3.90 33.10 -5.42
C PRO A 8 -3.02 32.55 -4.29
N PRO A 9 -3.57 32.38 -3.07
CA PRO A 9 -2.81 31.85 -1.95
C PRO A 9 -2.21 30.51 -2.34
N VAL A 10 -0.93 30.29 -2.00
CA VAL A 10 -0.24 29.03 -2.27
C VAL A 10 -0.99 27.91 -1.55
N SER A 11 -1.72 27.09 -2.29
CA SER A 11 -2.49 25.98 -1.70
C SER A 11 -1.52 24.94 -1.14
N ARG A 12 -1.51 24.75 0.18
CA ARG A 12 -0.68 23.70 0.79
C ARG A 12 -1.48 22.40 0.82
N ILE A 13 -0.99 21.41 0.06
CA ILE A 13 -1.60 20.07 0.02
C ILE A 13 -1.18 19.29 1.26
N VAL A 14 -2.16 18.79 2.00
CA VAL A 14 -1.97 17.81 3.08
C VAL A 14 -2.23 16.44 2.50
N ARG A 15 -1.18 15.64 2.35
CA ARG A 15 -1.28 14.28 1.79
C ARG A 15 -1.55 13.25 2.89
N SER A 16 -2.43 12.32 2.57
CA SER A 16 -2.86 11.21 3.43
C SER A 16 -2.95 9.92 2.62
N GLY A 17 -2.65 8.81 3.27
CA GLY A 17 -2.78 7.46 2.71
C GLY A 17 -3.74 6.63 3.54
N GLY A 18 -4.43 5.69 2.91
CA GLY A 18 -5.26 4.71 3.59
C GLY A 18 -5.63 3.53 2.70
N ALA A 19 -6.45 2.62 3.20
CA ALA A 19 -6.90 1.48 2.41
C ALA A 19 -8.32 1.04 2.76
N ILE A 20 -9.00 0.45 1.77
CA ILE A 20 -10.18 -0.37 2.01
C ILE A 20 -9.69 -1.81 2.18
N VAL A 21 -9.56 -2.23 3.43
CA VAL A 21 -9.15 -3.60 3.75
C VAL A 21 -10.37 -4.50 3.62
N TRP A 22 -10.22 -5.59 2.89
CA TRP A 22 -11.27 -6.59 2.72
C TRP A 22 -10.76 -7.99 3.06
N ARG A 23 -11.69 -8.90 3.32
CA ARG A 23 -11.41 -10.34 3.51
C ARG A 23 -12.58 -11.18 3.04
N LEU A 24 -12.32 -12.46 2.77
CA LEU A 24 -13.39 -13.44 2.69
C LEU A 24 -14.09 -13.54 4.04
N ARG A 25 -15.42 -13.45 4.03
CA ARG A 25 -16.25 -13.63 5.22
C ARG A 25 -16.16 -15.07 5.69
N GLN A 26 -16.33 -15.31 6.99
CA GLN A 26 -16.52 -16.67 7.50
C GLN A 26 -17.75 -17.31 6.82
N GLY A 27 -17.54 -18.46 6.17
CA GLY A 27 -18.56 -19.14 5.35
C GLY A 27 -18.87 -18.44 4.02
N GLY A 28 -18.04 -17.48 3.59
CA GLY A 28 -18.09 -16.92 2.25
C GLY A 28 -17.68 -17.95 1.21
N ARG A 29 -18.28 -17.89 0.02
CA ARG A 29 -18.01 -18.81 -1.08
C ARG A 29 -16.98 -18.22 -2.04
N THR A 30 -16.11 -19.08 -2.55
CA THR A 30 -15.17 -18.76 -3.64
C THR A 30 -15.57 -19.45 -4.93
N ILE A 31 -15.06 -18.96 -6.06
CA ILE A 31 -15.14 -19.67 -7.33
C ILE A 31 -14.40 -21.02 -7.13
N PRO A 32 -15.01 -22.17 -7.49
CA PRO A 32 -14.38 -23.48 -7.32
C PRO A 32 -12.95 -23.51 -7.85
N GLY A 33 -12.03 -24.16 -7.13
CA GLY A 33 -10.62 -24.22 -7.51
C GLY A 33 -9.82 -22.93 -7.30
N THR A 34 -10.41 -21.85 -6.74
CA THR A 34 -9.72 -20.57 -6.52
C THR A 34 -10.00 -19.98 -5.13
N GLN A 35 -9.25 -18.92 -4.77
CA GLN A 35 -9.49 -18.10 -3.57
C GLN A 35 -10.36 -16.86 -3.86
N ILE A 36 -10.85 -16.70 -5.09
CA ILE A 36 -11.58 -15.51 -5.54
C ILE A 36 -13.02 -15.57 -5.01
N PRO A 37 -13.52 -14.53 -4.32
CA PRO A 37 -14.92 -14.49 -3.87
C PRO A 37 -15.91 -14.60 -5.03
N ARG A 38 -17.02 -15.32 -4.86
CA ARG A 38 -18.07 -15.39 -5.91
C ARG A 38 -18.85 -14.08 -6.04
N SER A 39 -19.02 -13.36 -4.94
CA SER A 39 -19.81 -12.15 -4.89
C SER A 39 -19.40 -11.24 -3.73
N GLU A 40 -19.91 -10.01 -3.72
CA GLU A 40 -19.72 -9.09 -2.60
C GLU A 40 -20.33 -9.58 -1.27
N ALA A 41 -21.30 -10.50 -1.31
CA ALA A 41 -21.90 -11.08 -0.11
C ALA A 41 -20.96 -12.07 0.60
N ASP A 42 -19.92 -12.52 -0.11
CA ASP A 42 -18.91 -13.44 0.39
C ASP A 42 -17.76 -12.71 1.09
N ILE A 43 -17.73 -11.38 1.10
CA ILE A 43 -16.67 -10.58 1.72
C ILE A 43 -17.15 -9.71 2.89
N GLU A 44 -16.17 -9.24 3.66
CA GLU A 44 -16.32 -8.15 4.62
C GLU A 44 -15.26 -7.08 4.35
N VAL A 45 -15.59 -5.83 4.67
CA VAL A 45 -14.69 -4.68 4.62
C VAL A 45 -14.50 -4.10 6.02
N LEU A 46 -13.31 -3.56 6.27
CA LEU A 46 -12.91 -3.01 7.56
C LEU A 46 -13.17 -1.51 7.62
N ILE A 47 -13.99 -1.07 8.57
CA ILE A 47 -14.29 0.34 8.83
C ILE A 47 -13.90 0.71 10.27
N VAL A 48 -13.58 1.99 10.47
CA VAL A 48 -13.22 2.55 11.78
C VAL A 48 -14.21 3.62 12.21
N HIS A 49 -14.47 3.70 13.50
CA HIS A 49 -15.25 4.77 14.12
C HIS A 49 -14.31 5.79 14.76
N ARG A 50 -14.64 7.08 14.61
CA ARG A 50 -13.86 8.19 15.19
C ARG A 50 -14.72 8.94 16.20
N PRO A 51 -14.46 8.85 17.52
CA PRO A 51 -15.31 9.45 18.53
C PRO A 51 -15.31 10.98 18.47
N ARG A 52 -14.24 11.61 17.96
CA ARG A 52 -14.17 13.07 17.77
C ARG A 52 -15.23 13.61 16.81
N TYR A 53 -15.61 12.83 15.81
CA TYR A 53 -16.54 13.22 14.76
C TYR A 53 -17.86 12.44 14.80
N ASP A 54 -17.93 11.40 15.62
CA ASP A 54 -19.02 10.42 15.66
C ASP A 54 -19.36 9.88 14.26
N ASP A 55 -18.30 9.50 13.53
CA ASP A 55 -18.41 9.04 12.14
C ASP A 55 -17.69 7.72 11.86
N TRP A 56 -18.22 6.98 10.89
CA TRP A 56 -17.58 5.79 10.34
C TRP A 56 -16.91 6.13 9.02
N SER A 57 -15.65 5.75 8.87
CA SER A 57 -14.87 5.99 7.66
C SER A 57 -13.88 4.85 7.39
N TRP A 58 -13.17 4.96 6.27
CA TRP A 58 -12.03 4.12 5.98
C TRP A 58 -10.81 4.50 6.83
N PRO A 59 -9.95 3.51 7.17
CA PRO A 59 -8.73 3.79 7.89
C PRO A 59 -7.75 4.57 7.01
N LYS A 60 -7.22 5.68 7.53
CA LYS A 60 -6.39 6.66 6.81
C LYS A 60 -5.90 7.79 7.71
N GLY A 61 -4.66 8.19 7.49
CA GLY A 61 -4.09 9.35 8.17
C GLY A 61 -3.01 10.05 7.37
N LYS A 62 -2.26 10.92 8.02
CA LYS A 62 -1.44 11.94 7.37
C LYS A 62 -0.03 11.41 7.12
N MET A 63 0.50 11.70 5.94
CA MET A 63 1.88 11.39 5.62
C MET A 63 2.84 12.14 6.55
N GLU A 64 3.76 11.39 7.17
CA GLU A 64 4.80 11.94 8.02
C GLU A 64 5.96 12.54 7.21
N ARG A 65 6.85 13.26 7.88
CA ARG A 65 7.99 13.90 7.21
C ARG A 65 8.96 12.82 6.70
N GLY A 66 9.18 12.82 5.39
CA GLY A 66 10.11 11.87 4.74
C GLY A 66 9.49 10.50 4.46
N GLU A 67 8.22 10.30 4.84
CA GLU A 67 7.47 9.09 4.54
C GLU A 67 6.92 9.14 3.10
N HIS A 68 6.92 8.01 2.41
CA HIS A 68 6.26 7.87 1.12
C HIS A 68 4.77 7.52 1.31
N ILE A 69 3.90 8.03 0.44
CA ILE A 69 2.44 7.91 0.60
C ILE A 69 1.91 6.47 0.70
N VAL A 70 2.58 5.51 0.04
CA VAL A 70 2.24 4.08 0.13
C VAL A 70 2.61 3.49 1.50
N ALA A 71 3.70 3.95 2.10
CA ALA A 71 4.10 3.54 3.44
C ALA A 71 3.15 4.13 4.49
N THR A 72 2.74 5.39 4.30
CA THR A 72 1.68 6.03 5.09
C THR A 72 0.42 5.18 5.07
N ALA A 73 -0.04 4.73 3.90
CA ALA A 73 -1.29 3.97 3.80
C ALA A 73 -1.26 2.68 4.63
N VAL A 74 -0.19 1.89 4.56
CA VAL A 74 -0.09 0.65 5.36
C VAL A 74 0.10 0.93 6.84
N ARG A 75 0.90 1.94 7.21
CA ARG A 75 1.11 2.35 8.60
C ARG A 75 -0.22 2.78 9.23
N GLU A 76 -0.94 3.70 8.60
CA GLU A 76 -2.20 4.24 9.13
C GLU A 76 -3.26 3.15 9.28
N VAL A 77 -3.34 2.20 8.35
CA VAL A 77 -4.22 1.03 8.50
C VAL A 77 -3.84 0.21 9.73
N GLU A 78 -2.56 -0.05 9.94
CA GLU A 78 -2.07 -0.82 11.08
C GLU A 78 -2.23 -0.07 12.41
N GLU A 79 -2.01 1.25 12.44
CA GLU A 79 -2.19 2.13 13.60
C GLU A 79 -3.66 2.23 14.01
N GLU A 80 -4.59 2.38 13.07
CA GLU A 80 -6.01 2.54 13.39
C GLU A 80 -6.69 1.18 13.64
N THR A 81 -6.30 0.12 12.92
CA THR A 81 -7.05 -1.14 12.93
C THR A 81 -6.36 -2.34 13.56
N GLY A 82 -5.03 -2.37 13.54
CA GLY A 82 -4.21 -3.43 14.12
C GLY A 82 -3.93 -4.55 13.14
N PHE A 83 -4.44 -4.42 11.92
CA PHE A 83 -4.18 -5.34 10.83
C PHE A 83 -3.05 -4.78 9.97
N ALA A 84 -1.99 -5.57 9.83
CA ALA A 84 -1.00 -5.33 8.80
C ALA A 84 -1.57 -5.72 7.43
N VAL A 85 -1.40 -4.84 6.44
CA VAL A 85 -1.89 -5.07 5.08
C VAL A 85 -0.81 -4.77 4.04
N ARG A 86 -0.87 -5.41 2.88
CA ARG A 86 -0.16 -4.95 1.68
C ARG A 86 -1.12 -4.25 0.74
N LEU A 87 -0.61 -3.31 -0.04
CA LEU A 87 -1.41 -2.58 -1.02
C LEU A 87 -1.62 -3.42 -2.28
N GLY A 88 -2.88 -3.54 -2.70
CA GLY A 88 -3.30 -3.99 -4.02
C GLY A 88 -3.66 -2.80 -4.90
N VAL A 89 -4.72 -2.95 -5.69
CA VAL A 89 -5.16 -1.96 -6.67
C VAL A 89 -5.36 -0.56 -6.05
N PRO A 90 -4.80 0.52 -6.63
CA PRO A 90 -5.12 1.89 -6.24
C PRO A 90 -6.59 2.21 -6.51
N LEU A 91 -7.18 3.02 -5.64
CA LEU A 91 -8.56 3.49 -5.74
C LEU A 91 -8.60 5.01 -5.99
N GLN A 92 -9.81 5.54 -6.21
CA GLN A 92 -10.03 6.95 -6.44
C GLN A 92 -9.40 7.84 -5.34
N THR A 93 -8.60 8.83 -5.75
CA THR A 93 -8.09 9.84 -4.82
C THR A 93 -9.18 10.84 -4.45
N GLN A 94 -9.38 11.04 -3.15
CA GLN A 94 -10.29 12.05 -2.62
C GLN A 94 -9.55 13.37 -2.38
N ARG A 95 -10.11 14.49 -2.85
CA ARG A 95 -9.61 15.85 -2.57
C ARG A 95 -10.71 16.71 -2.00
N TYR A 96 -10.46 17.39 -0.87
CA TYR A 96 -11.41 18.32 -0.25
C TYR A 96 -10.68 19.43 0.51
N ARG A 97 -11.32 20.58 0.65
CA ARG A 97 -10.77 21.73 1.37
C ARG A 97 -10.85 21.50 2.88
N LEU A 98 -9.79 21.84 3.62
CA LEU A 98 -9.76 21.82 5.09
C LEU A 98 -10.01 23.19 5.71
N GLY A 99 -9.95 24.25 4.91
CA GLY A 99 -10.00 25.65 5.33
C GLY A 99 -9.31 26.53 4.27
N VAL A 100 -9.19 27.83 4.54
CA VAL A 100 -8.57 28.79 3.62
C VAL A 100 -7.14 28.36 3.30
N GLY A 101 -6.84 28.14 2.01
CA GLY A 101 -5.49 27.81 1.53
C GLY A 101 -5.03 26.36 1.72
N HIS A 102 -5.87 25.45 2.23
CA HIS A 102 -5.49 24.06 2.50
C HIS A 102 -6.41 23.04 1.81
N THR A 103 -5.81 22.14 1.04
CA THR A 103 -6.49 21.01 0.40
C THR A 103 -5.95 19.71 1.00
N LYS A 104 -6.83 18.84 1.48
CA LYS A 104 -6.49 17.46 1.82
C LYS A 104 -6.60 16.60 0.58
N GLU A 105 -5.56 15.82 0.32
CA GLU A 105 -5.53 14.77 -0.69
C GLU A 105 -5.37 13.43 0.02
N VAL A 106 -6.30 12.51 -0.18
CA VAL A 106 -6.23 11.15 0.36
C VAL A 106 -6.15 10.16 -0.79
N ARG A 107 -5.05 9.39 -0.83
CA ARG A 107 -4.90 8.27 -1.76
C ARG A 107 -5.31 6.98 -1.04
N TYR A 108 -6.08 6.13 -1.72
CA TYR A 108 -6.56 4.86 -1.19
C TYR A 108 -6.14 3.72 -2.09
N TRP A 109 -6.04 2.53 -1.50
CA TRP A 109 -5.82 1.26 -2.20
C TRP A 109 -6.78 0.21 -1.64
N LEU A 110 -6.96 -0.89 -2.36
CA LEU A 110 -7.44 -2.13 -1.74
C LEU A 110 -6.33 -2.69 -0.84
N GLY A 111 -6.65 -2.95 0.43
CA GLY A 111 -5.74 -3.60 1.37
C GLY A 111 -5.93 -5.11 1.39
N GLN A 112 -4.83 -5.85 1.24
CA GLN A 112 -4.80 -7.32 1.32
C GLN A 112 -4.06 -7.79 2.58
N LEU A 113 -4.57 -8.84 3.23
CA LEU A 113 -4.06 -9.32 4.53
C LEU A 113 -2.89 -10.31 4.41
N ASP A 114 -2.58 -10.78 3.21
CA ASP A 114 -1.49 -11.72 2.91
C ASP A 114 -0.16 -10.96 2.74
N VAL A 115 0.38 -10.46 3.85
CA VAL A 115 1.68 -9.79 3.87
C VAL A 115 2.80 -10.81 4.04
N SER A 116 3.82 -10.75 3.19
CA SER A 116 5.00 -11.61 3.32
C SER A 116 5.84 -11.24 4.56
N GLU A 117 6.51 -12.22 5.16
CA GLU A 117 7.36 -11.98 6.34
C GLU A 117 8.46 -10.94 6.09
N PRO A 118 9.21 -10.96 4.97
CA PRO A 118 10.20 -9.92 4.70
C PRO A 118 9.58 -8.52 4.61
N ALA A 119 8.41 -8.42 3.98
CA ALA A 119 7.70 -7.15 3.90
C ALA A 119 7.20 -6.64 5.27
N MET A 120 6.94 -7.52 6.23
CA MET A 120 6.64 -7.11 7.60
C MET A 120 7.86 -6.53 8.31
N VAL A 121 9.04 -7.16 8.16
CA VAL A 121 10.28 -6.69 8.77
C VAL A 121 10.71 -5.31 8.22
N GLY A 122 10.48 -5.06 6.93
CA GLY A 122 10.85 -3.80 6.28
C GLY A 122 9.95 -2.61 6.59
N ARG A 123 8.92 -2.77 7.43
CA ARG A 123 8.00 -1.69 7.82
C ARG A 123 8.46 -0.99 9.09
N PRO A 124 8.27 0.33 9.19
CA PRO A 124 8.32 1.02 10.48
C PRO A 124 7.30 0.44 11.45
N LEU A 125 7.61 0.47 12.74
CA LEU A 125 6.66 0.06 13.78
C LEU A 125 5.43 0.98 13.78
N ALA A 126 4.24 0.40 13.62
CA ALA A 126 2.97 1.11 13.72
C ALA A 126 2.49 1.15 15.18
N LYS A 127 2.44 2.35 15.77
CA LYS A 127 1.89 2.51 17.13
C LYS A 127 0.37 2.56 17.06
N ARG A 128 -0.32 1.71 17.84
CA ARG A 128 -1.79 1.74 17.94
C ARG A 128 -2.29 3.16 18.24
N ALA A 129 -3.27 3.61 17.46
CA ALA A 129 -3.96 4.87 17.65
C ALA A 129 -4.61 4.90 19.04
N PRO A 130 -4.63 6.05 19.73
CA PRO A 130 -5.29 6.17 21.02
C PRO A 130 -6.81 6.04 20.87
N ILE A 131 -7.48 5.57 21.92
CA ILE A 131 -8.96 5.42 21.96
C ILE A 131 -9.68 6.75 21.66
N SER A 132 -9.06 7.89 21.97
CA SER A 132 -9.59 9.22 21.65
C SER A 132 -9.63 9.53 20.15
N GLU A 133 -8.89 8.78 19.33
CA GLU A 133 -8.83 8.91 17.87
C GLU A 133 -9.65 7.82 17.18
N ILE A 134 -9.47 6.57 17.60
CA ILE A 134 -10.21 5.40 17.12
C ILE A 134 -10.65 4.58 18.32
N ASP A 135 -11.95 4.55 18.60
CA ASP A 135 -12.52 3.76 19.69
C ASP A 135 -13.04 2.40 19.22
N GLN A 136 -13.39 2.26 17.92
CA GLN A 136 -13.95 1.03 17.38
C GLN A 136 -13.46 0.71 15.96
N THR A 137 -13.31 -0.58 15.69
CA THR A 137 -13.05 -1.16 14.37
C THR A 137 -14.09 -2.22 14.07
N LYS A 138 -14.58 -2.32 12.83
CA LYS A 138 -15.63 -3.29 12.48
C LYS A 138 -15.42 -3.90 11.09
N TRP A 139 -15.48 -5.22 11.03
CA TRP A 139 -15.72 -5.94 9.78
C TRP A 139 -17.21 -5.91 9.45
N ALA A 140 -17.56 -5.44 8.27
CA ALA A 140 -18.95 -5.34 7.82
C ALA A 140 -19.11 -5.84 6.39
N LYS A 141 -20.23 -6.52 6.11
CA LYS A 141 -20.64 -6.79 4.72
C LYS A 141 -20.79 -5.47 3.94
N PRO A 142 -20.47 -5.41 2.64
CA PRO A 142 -20.57 -4.18 1.85
C PRO A 142 -21.91 -3.45 1.98
N ALA A 143 -23.04 -4.16 1.90
CA ALA A 143 -24.37 -3.56 2.07
C ALA A 143 -24.58 -2.88 3.44
N LYS A 144 -23.97 -3.42 4.51
CA LYS A 144 -24.01 -2.82 5.85
C LYS A 144 -23.02 -1.67 5.99
N ALA A 145 -21.80 -1.84 5.46
CA ALA A 145 -20.79 -0.79 5.44
C ALA A 145 -21.32 0.48 4.74
N ARG A 146 -22.01 0.34 3.60
CA ARG A 146 -22.63 1.47 2.88
C ARG A 146 -23.54 2.32 3.78
N LYS A 147 -24.35 1.69 4.62
CA LYS A 147 -25.28 2.36 5.53
C LYS A 147 -24.57 3.00 6.73
N MET A 148 -23.42 2.48 7.12
CA MET A 148 -22.62 2.98 8.23
C MET A 148 -21.72 4.15 7.83
N LEU A 149 -21.10 4.08 6.65
CA LEU A 149 -20.19 5.11 6.14
C LEU A 149 -20.89 6.47 6.05
N THR A 150 -20.39 7.41 6.84
CA THR A 150 -21.04 8.71 7.03
C THR A 150 -20.85 9.64 5.84
N ARG A 151 -19.74 9.51 5.10
CA ARG A 151 -19.38 10.40 3.98
C ARG A 151 -19.71 9.75 2.63
N ARG A 152 -20.37 10.51 1.74
CA ARG A 152 -20.66 10.07 0.36
C ARG A 152 -19.41 9.68 -0.43
N GLY A 153 -18.28 10.35 -0.18
CA GLY A 153 -16.99 9.99 -0.80
C GLY A 153 -16.54 8.58 -0.44
N ASP A 154 -16.74 8.17 0.82
CA ASP A 154 -16.37 6.83 1.28
C ASP A 154 -17.32 5.76 0.74
N GLN A 155 -18.59 6.09 0.54
CA GLN A 155 -19.56 5.21 -0.13
C GLN A 155 -19.19 4.98 -1.61
N ARG A 156 -18.70 6.00 -2.32
CA ARG A 156 -18.20 5.82 -3.70
C ARG A 156 -16.96 4.94 -3.76
N LEU A 157 -16.04 5.09 -2.80
CA LEU A 157 -14.91 4.18 -2.67
C LEU A 157 -15.35 2.73 -2.38
N LEU A 158 -16.44 2.54 -1.62
CA LEU A 158 -17.03 1.21 -1.45
C LEU A 158 -17.56 0.64 -2.77
N ASP A 159 -18.25 1.46 -3.58
CA ASP A 159 -18.73 1.06 -4.91
C ASP A 159 -17.57 0.56 -5.79
N GLU A 160 -16.47 1.32 -5.81
CA GLU A 160 -15.26 0.99 -6.56
C GLU A 160 -14.62 -0.32 -6.08
N ALA A 161 -14.45 -0.49 -4.76
CA ALA A 161 -13.90 -1.72 -4.18
C ALA A 161 -14.77 -2.95 -4.49
N VAL A 162 -16.10 -2.79 -4.41
CA VAL A 162 -17.05 -3.85 -4.76
C VAL A 162 -17.00 -4.18 -6.25
N ALA A 163 -16.83 -3.20 -7.13
CA ALA A 163 -16.68 -3.43 -8.55
C ALA A 163 -15.43 -4.26 -8.86
N HIS A 164 -14.30 -4.01 -8.19
CA HIS A 164 -13.11 -4.86 -8.31
C HIS A 164 -13.38 -6.32 -7.88
N ILE A 165 -14.16 -6.53 -6.81
CA ILE A 165 -14.52 -7.87 -6.35
C ILE A 165 -15.40 -8.59 -7.38
N ARG A 166 -16.46 -7.92 -7.85
CA ARG A 166 -17.36 -8.47 -8.88
C ARG A 166 -16.63 -8.80 -10.18
N ASN A 167 -15.67 -7.97 -10.56
CA ASN A 167 -14.86 -8.14 -11.77
C ASN A 167 -13.65 -9.08 -11.56
N ARG A 168 -13.49 -9.68 -10.36
CA ARG A 168 -12.39 -10.59 -10.03
C ARG A 168 -11.01 -9.95 -10.14
N THR A 169 -10.92 -8.63 -9.95
CA THR A 169 -9.69 -7.84 -10.06
C THR A 169 -9.20 -7.29 -8.71
N ALA A 170 -9.83 -7.67 -7.59
CA ALA A 170 -9.47 -7.18 -6.26
C ALA A 170 -8.26 -7.88 -5.62
N GLN A 171 -8.06 -9.17 -5.90
CA GLN A 171 -6.94 -9.95 -5.39
C GLN A 171 -5.81 -9.92 -6.43
N THR A 172 -4.80 -9.10 -6.16
CA THR A 172 -3.66 -8.87 -7.06
C THR A 172 -2.33 -9.22 -6.44
N GLN A 173 -1.40 -9.69 -7.27
CA GLN A 173 0.01 -9.88 -6.97
C GLN A 173 0.82 -8.78 -7.67
N PRO A 174 1.62 -7.98 -6.95
CA PRO A 174 2.33 -6.86 -7.55
C PRO A 174 3.68 -7.27 -8.17
N LEU A 175 3.91 -6.86 -9.42
CA LEU A 175 5.21 -6.88 -10.08
C LEU A 175 5.78 -5.46 -10.14
N LEU A 176 6.87 -5.22 -9.40
CA LEU A 176 7.51 -3.89 -9.30
C LEU A 176 8.77 -3.84 -10.17
N ILE A 177 8.67 -3.18 -11.32
CA ILE A 177 9.79 -3.02 -12.25
C ILE A 177 10.48 -1.69 -11.98
N MET A 178 11.70 -1.74 -11.45
CA MET A 178 12.45 -0.59 -10.96
C MET A 178 13.67 -0.33 -11.83
N ARG A 179 13.85 0.92 -12.29
CA ARG A 179 15.16 1.33 -12.79
C ARG A 179 16.08 1.62 -11.62
N HIS A 180 17.32 1.13 -11.69
CA HIS A 180 18.33 1.38 -10.65
C HIS A 180 18.43 2.86 -10.24
N ALA A 181 18.84 3.10 -8.99
CA ALA A 181 19.02 4.45 -8.45
C ALA A 181 20.14 5.22 -9.16
N LYS A 182 20.27 6.53 -8.88
CA LYS A 182 21.24 7.38 -9.59
C LYS A 182 22.67 6.84 -9.42
N ALA A 183 23.28 6.39 -10.52
CA ALA A 183 24.65 5.91 -10.58
C ALA A 183 25.66 7.02 -10.92
N VAL A 184 26.94 6.76 -10.68
CA VAL A 184 28.06 7.59 -11.17
C VAL A 184 27.94 7.73 -12.68
N GLY A 185 28.16 8.92 -13.24
CA GLY A 185 28.07 9.14 -14.67
C GLY A 185 29.15 8.37 -15.42
N ARG A 186 28.82 7.76 -16.57
CA ARG A 186 29.76 6.94 -17.37
C ARG A 186 31.09 7.65 -17.65
N LYS A 187 31.04 8.92 -18.05
CA LYS A 187 32.24 9.76 -18.32
C LYS A 187 33.14 10.01 -17.09
N LYS A 188 32.64 9.77 -15.87
CA LYS A 188 33.36 9.99 -14.60
C LYS A 188 33.77 8.68 -13.94
N TRP A 189 33.62 7.55 -14.63
CA TRP A 189 33.90 6.22 -14.10
C TRP A 189 35.00 5.59 -14.94
N GLU A 190 36.09 5.19 -14.30
CA GLU A 190 37.30 4.69 -14.95
C GLU A 190 37.43 3.15 -14.88
N GLY A 191 36.50 2.46 -14.20
CA GLY A 191 36.48 1.00 -14.09
C GLY A 191 35.49 0.33 -15.05
N GLU A 192 35.36 -0.99 -14.90
CA GLU A 192 34.39 -1.80 -15.66
C GLU A 192 32.94 -1.30 -15.49
N GLU A 193 32.15 -1.30 -16.57
CA GLU A 193 30.75 -0.82 -16.55
C GLU A 193 29.85 -1.66 -15.63
N SER A 194 30.17 -2.96 -15.49
CA SER A 194 29.50 -3.88 -14.56
C SER A 194 29.73 -3.50 -13.09
N ALA A 195 30.88 -2.90 -12.79
CA ALA A 195 31.30 -2.48 -11.45
C ALA A 195 30.90 -1.03 -11.12
N ARG A 196 30.29 -0.28 -12.06
CA ARG A 196 29.92 1.13 -11.86
C ARG A 196 28.92 1.29 -10.70
N PRO A 197 29.27 2.04 -9.63
CA PRO A 197 28.47 2.10 -8.42
C PRO A 197 27.37 3.17 -8.47
N LEU A 198 26.52 3.16 -7.44
CA LEU A 198 25.62 4.26 -7.14
C LEU A 198 26.40 5.55 -6.82
N ALA A 199 25.86 6.70 -7.24
CA ALA A 199 26.33 8.00 -6.78
C ALA A 199 25.76 8.31 -5.38
N ARG A 200 26.30 9.32 -4.69
CA ARG A 200 25.82 9.75 -3.35
C ARG A 200 24.30 9.96 -3.30
N LYS A 201 23.73 10.61 -4.33
CA LYS A 201 22.27 10.77 -4.45
C LYS A 201 21.54 9.43 -4.55
N GLY A 202 22.08 8.49 -5.35
CA GLY A 202 21.50 7.16 -5.52
C GLY A 202 21.48 6.36 -4.23
N VAL A 203 22.55 6.42 -3.43
CA VAL A 203 22.61 5.79 -2.10
C VAL A 203 21.53 6.36 -1.16
N GLY A 204 21.20 7.65 -1.26
CA GLY A 204 20.07 8.23 -0.53
C GLY A 204 18.71 7.66 -0.96
N GLN A 205 18.52 7.43 -2.26
CA GLN A 205 17.26 6.92 -2.82
C GLN A 205 16.97 5.46 -2.39
N THR A 206 17.99 4.65 -2.14
CA THR A 206 17.78 3.23 -1.78
C THR A 206 17.09 3.05 -0.44
N LYS A 207 17.27 3.99 0.49
CA LYS A 207 16.60 3.97 1.81
C LYS A 207 15.08 4.08 1.69
N ASN A 208 14.61 4.88 0.74
CA ASN A 208 13.18 5.09 0.51
C ASN A 208 12.52 3.88 -0.18
N LEU A 209 13.30 3.01 -0.84
CA LEU A 209 12.76 1.81 -1.48
C LEU A 209 12.27 0.78 -0.47
N VAL A 210 12.92 0.67 0.69
CA VAL A 210 12.58 -0.35 1.71
C VAL A 210 11.12 -0.27 2.14
N PRO A 211 10.60 0.89 2.63
CA PRO A 211 9.19 0.98 3.02
C PRO A 211 8.23 0.90 1.83
N ILE A 212 8.65 1.29 0.62
CA ILE A 212 7.80 1.17 -0.58
C ILE A 212 7.60 -0.30 -0.98
N LEU A 213 8.69 -1.06 -1.11
CA LEU A 213 8.63 -2.50 -1.42
C LEU A 213 7.84 -3.27 -0.35
N SER A 214 8.04 -2.90 0.91
CA SER A 214 7.34 -3.49 2.06
C SER A 214 5.83 -3.17 2.05
N ALA A 215 5.43 -1.96 1.65
CA ALA A 215 4.02 -1.58 1.54
C ALA A 215 3.27 -2.40 0.48
N TYR A 216 3.93 -2.75 -0.62
CA TYR A 216 3.38 -3.67 -1.64
C TYR A 216 3.51 -5.16 -1.27
N GLY A 217 4.10 -5.49 -0.11
CA GLY A 217 4.18 -6.88 0.36
C GLY A 217 5.26 -7.72 -0.32
N ILE A 218 6.27 -7.09 -0.96
CA ILE A 218 7.31 -7.80 -1.70
C ILE A 218 8.11 -8.73 -0.78
N GLY A 219 8.13 -10.02 -1.12
CA GLY A 219 8.88 -11.04 -0.39
C GLY A 219 10.19 -11.46 -1.06
N GLN A 220 10.40 -11.10 -2.33
CA GLN A 220 11.58 -11.49 -3.11
C GLN A 220 11.97 -10.40 -4.12
N VAL A 221 13.26 -10.30 -4.42
CA VAL A 221 13.78 -9.34 -5.40
C VAL A 221 14.70 -10.01 -6.42
N LEU A 222 14.48 -9.69 -7.69
CA LEU A 222 15.33 -10.06 -8.80
C LEU A 222 16.12 -8.83 -9.26
N THR A 223 17.34 -9.00 -9.74
CA THR A 223 18.15 -7.87 -10.19
C THR A 223 19.19 -8.23 -11.23
N SER A 224 19.61 -7.26 -12.03
CA SER A 224 20.86 -7.40 -12.80
C SER A 224 22.06 -7.51 -11.85
N PRO A 225 23.06 -8.39 -12.13
CA PRO A 225 24.26 -8.53 -11.30
C PRO A 225 25.15 -7.27 -11.29
N TRP A 226 24.91 -6.32 -12.19
CA TRP A 226 25.70 -5.09 -12.24
C TRP A 226 25.53 -4.26 -10.98
N ARG A 227 26.65 -3.75 -10.46
CA ARG A 227 26.78 -3.20 -9.10
C ARG A 227 25.70 -2.17 -8.76
N ARG A 228 25.37 -1.25 -9.67
CA ARG A 228 24.31 -0.24 -9.45
C ARG A 228 22.91 -0.81 -9.24
N CYS A 229 22.55 -1.87 -9.96
CA CYS A 229 21.25 -2.54 -9.80
C CYS A 229 21.23 -3.28 -8.48
N PHE A 230 22.26 -4.09 -8.22
CA PHE A 230 22.41 -4.81 -6.97
C PHE A 230 22.38 -3.87 -5.75
N GLN A 231 23.19 -2.81 -5.75
CA GLN A 231 23.23 -1.80 -4.69
C GLN A 231 21.90 -1.05 -4.48
N THR A 232 21.05 -0.97 -5.51
CA THR A 232 19.75 -0.29 -5.40
C THR A 232 18.82 -1.05 -4.46
N VAL A 233 18.83 -2.38 -4.54
CA VAL A 233 17.88 -3.25 -3.81
C VAL A 233 18.50 -4.01 -2.65
N ALA A 234 19.83 -4.09 -2.57
CA ALA A 234 20.54 -4.75 -1.48
C ALA A 234 20.12 -4.29 -0.08
N PRO A 235 19.85 -2.98 0.19
CA PRO A 235 19.38 -2.55 1.51
C PRO A 235 18.06 -3.20 1.93
N PHE A 236 17.12 -3.37 1.00
CA PHE A 236 15.86 -4.06 1.29
C PHE A 236 16.13 -5.52 1.66
N ALA A 237 16.80 -6.28 0.79
CA ALA A 237 17.09 -7.69 1.03
C ALA A 237 17.86 -7.94 2.33
N THR A 238 18.85 -7.08 2.62
CA THR A 238 19.67 -7.19 3.84
C THR A 238 18.86 -6.95 5.10
N LEU A 239 17.98 -5.94 5.09
CA LEU A 239 17.16 -5.59 6.26
C LEU A 239 16.04 -6.59 6.50
N THR A 240 15.44 -7.13 5.43
CA THR A 240 14.23 -7.94 5.53
C THR A 240 14.47 -9.44 5.47
N GLY A 241 15.67 -9.87 5.05
CA GLY A 241 15.96 -11.27 4.75
C GLY A 241 15.32 -11.77 3.45
N ALA A 242 14.71 -10.89 2.65
CA ALA A 242 14.13 -11.28 1.36
C ALA A 242 15.20 -11.88 0.43
N PRO A 243 14.91 -12.99 -0.27
CA PRO A 243 15.78 -13.52 -1.30
C PRO A 243 16.11 -12.46 -2.37
N LEU A 244 17.39 -12.34 -2.70
CA LEU A 244 17.90 -11.46 -3.74
C LEU A 244 18.64 -12.27 -4.81
N THR A 245 18.01 -12.43 -5.97
CA THR A 245 18.54 -13.25 -7.06
C THR A 245 19.08 -12.36 -8.18
N ALA A 246 20.35 -12.56 -8.55
CA ALA A 246 20.97 -11.87 -9.66
C ALA A 246 20.81 -12.68 -10.96
N LEU A 247 20.32 -12.04 -12.02
CA LEU A 247 20.05 -12.67 -13.32
C LEU A 247 20.92 -12.03 -14.41
N ALA A 248 21.80 -12.83 -15.03
CA ALA A 248 22.74 -12.37 -16.06
C ALA A 248 22.02 -11.78 -17.30
N ASP A 249 20.86 -12.34 -17.64
CA ASP A 249 20.01 -11.89 -18.76
C ASP A 249 19.51 -10.45 -18.59
N LEU A 250 19.48 -9.93 -17.35
CA LEU A 250 19.07 -8.55 -17.06
C LEU A 250 20.19 -7.52 -17.24
N THR A 251 21.39 -7.92 -17.68
CA THR A 251 22.47 -6.97 -17.98
C THR A 251 22.23 -6.24 -19.30
N GLU A 252 22.78 -5.03 -19.45
CA GLU A 252 22.67 -4.31 -20.74
C GLU A 252 23.40 -5.07 -21.86
N ALA A 253 24.51 -5.74 -21.54
CA ALA A 253 25.26 -6.53 -22.50
C ALA A 253 24.49 -7.77 -22.99
N ALA A 254 23.89 -8.54 -22.08
CA ALA A 254 23.08 -9.69 -22.46
C ALA A 254 21.86 -9.26 -23.29
N HIS A 255 21.19 -8.17 -22.89
CA HIS A 255 20.03 -7.67 -23.64
C HIS A 255 20.40 -7.14 -25.04
N ALA A 256 21.58 -6.55 -25.19
CA ALA A 256 22.07 -6.12 -26.50
C ALA A 256 22.43 -7.31 -27.41
N ALA A 257 22.90 -8.43 -26.83
CA ALA A 257 23.20 -9.65 -27.56
C ALA A 257 21.93 -10.43 -27.94
N ASP A 258 20.95 -10.50 -27.03
CA ASP A 258 19.65 -11.10 -27.24
C ASP A 258 18.53 -10.28 -26.57
N GLY A 259 17.76 -9.59 -27.41
CA GLY A 259 16.62 -8.78 -26.96
C GLY A 259 15.43 -9.61 -26.45
N THR A 260 15.40 -10.93 -26.72
CA THR A 260 14.25 -11.80 -26.42
C THR A 260 14.30 -12.40 -25.01
N ALA A 261 15.49 -12.72 -24.48
CA ALA A 261 15.65 -13.32 -23.14
C ALA A 261 14.91 -12.57 -22.01
N VAL A 262 15.03 -11.24 -21.97
CA VAL A 262 14.35 -10.39 -20.97
C VAL A 262 12.82 -10.49 -21.10
N ARG A 263 12.31 -10.55 -22.33
CA ARG A 263 10.88 -10.67 -22.60
C ARG A 263 10.35 -12.04 -22.16
N GLU A 264 11.10 -13.11 -22.43
CA GLU A 264 10.71 -14.47 -22.02
C GLU A 264 10.78 -14.65 -20.49
N LEU A 265 11.77 -14.05 -19.82
CA LEU A 265 11.79 -13.97 -18.36
C LEU A 265 10.55 -13.24 -17.82
N ALA A 266 10.20 -12.09 -18.41
CA ALA A 266 9.01 -11.37 -18.00
C ALA A 266 7.74 -12.21 -18.18
N LYS A 267 7.56 -12.88 -19.32
CA LYS A 267 6.41 -13.78 -19.54
C LYS A 267 6.33 -14.89 -18.48
N LYS A 268 7.47 -15.50 -18.10
CA LYS A 268 7.51 -16.50 -17.02
C LYS A 268 7.03 -15.93 -15.68
N TRP A 269 7.49 -14.73 -15.32
CA TRP A 269 7.06 -14.02 -14.11
C TRP A 269 5.58 -13.65 -14.13
N LEU A 270 5.04 -13.31 -15.30
CA LEU A 270 3.61 -13.01 -15.44
C LEU A 270 2.77 -14.28 -15.30
N ALA A 271 3.23 -15.39 -15.88
CA ALA A 271 2.55 -16.68 -15.83
C ALA A 271 2.52 -17.30 -14.42
N ASP A 272 3.62 -17.22 -13.66
CA ASP A 272 3.66 -17.73 -12.29
C ASP A 272 2.88 -16.86 -11.28
N GLY A 273 2.58 -15.61 -11.66
CA GLY A 273 1.75 -14.69 -10.90
C GLY A 273 2.29 -14.29 -9.52
N GLN A 274 3.57 -14.50 -9.20
CA GLN A 274 4.06 -14.17 -7.85
C GLN A 274 4.45 -12.69 -7.68
N ALA A 275 4.21 -12.15 -6.49
CA ALA A 275 4.68 -10.83 -6.11
C ALA A 275 6.22 -10.76 -6.08
N ARG A 276 6.80 -9.75 -6.74
CA ARG A 276 8.26 -9.55 -6.78
C ARG A 276 8.67 -8.12 -7.15
N GLY A 277 9.81 -7.71 -6.63
CA GLY A 277 10.55 -6.54 -7.14
C GLY A 277 11.60 -6.96 -8.16
N VAL A 278 11.80 -6.18 -9.21
CA VAL A 278 12.80 -6.42 -10.26
C VAL A 278 13.59 -5.14 -10.51
N CYS A 279 14.89 -5.13 -10.27
CA CYS A 279 15.75 -3.96 -10.52
C CYS A 279 16.61 -4.12 -11.78
N VAL A 280 16.43 -3.20 -12.73
CA VAL A 280 16.91 -3.31 -14.11
C VAL A 280 17.56 -2.02 -14.63
N HIS A 281 18.05 -2.07 -15.87
CA HIS A 281 18.65 -0.93 -16.57
C HIS A 281 17.65 -0.30 -17.55
N ARG A 282 17.95 0.91 -18.03
CA ARG A 282 17.09 1.57 -19.02
C ARG A 282 16.89 0.74 -20.30
N PRO A 283 17.95 0.17 -20.93
CA PRO A 283 17.79 -0.54 -22.20
C PRO A 283 16.88 -1.77 -22.13
N THR A 284 16.72 -2.39 -20.96
CA THR A 284 15.89 -3.60 -20.78
C THR A 284 14.42 -3.27 -20.56
N LEU A 285 14.06 -2.01 -20.25
CA LEU A 285 12.69 -1.60 -19.93
C LEU A 285 11.69 -1.85 -21.08
N PRO A 286 12.00 -1.59 -22.37
CA PRO A 286 11.05 -1.83 -23.46
C PRO A 286 10.59 -3.29 -23.54
N ALA A 287 11.49 -4.26 -23.31
CA ALA A 287 11.14 -5.68 -23.33
C ALA A 287 10.16 -6.06 -22.20
N LEU A 288 10.38 -5.50 -21.01
CA LEU A 288 9.54 -5.73 -19.84
C LEU A 288 8.16 -5.07 -19.97
N VAL A 289 8.14 -3.80 -20.42
CA VAL A 289 6.90 -3.06 -20.68
C VAL A 289 6.10 -3.72 -21.81
N GLY A 290 6.79 -4.20 -22.85
CA GLY A 290 6.15 -4.95 -23.94
C GLY A 290 5.53 -6.28 -23.50
N ALA A 291 6.13 -6.99 -22.55
CA ALA A 291 5.53 -8.19 -21.97
C ALA A 291 4.28 -7.85 -21.15
N LEU A 292 4.32 -6.78 -20.34
CA LEU A 292 3.16 -6.29 -19.61
C LEU A 292 2.03 -5.87 -20.55
N ALA A 293 2.35 -5.15 -21.63
CA ALA A 293 1.37 -4.70 -22.61
C ALA A 293 0.54 -5.85 -23.20
N GLY A 294 1.16 -7.04 -23.40
CA GLY A 294 0.48 -8.22 -23.93
C GLY A 294 -0.63 -8.79 -23.04
N ILE A 295 -0.62 -8.48 -21.74
CA ILE A 295 -1.65 -8.91 -20.78
C ILE A 295 -2.41 -7.73 -20.15
N THR A 296 -2.23 -6.53 -20.71
CA THR A 296 -2.84 -5.29 -20.21
C THR A 296 -4.07 -4.96 -21.06
N PRO A 297 -5.27 -4.85 -20.46
CA PRO A 297 -6.47 -4.47 -21.18
C PRO A 297 -6.33 -3.08 -21.84
N ASN A 298 -6.87 -2.94 -23.05
CA ASN A 298 -6.81 -1.72 -23.86
C ASN A 298 -7.20 -0.43 -23.10
N ALA A 299 -8.13 -0.54 -22.16
CA ALA A 299 -8.60 0.57 -21.33
C ALA A 299 -7.49 1.23 -20.49
N ILE A 300 -6.45 0.47 -20.14
CA ILE A 300 -5.35 0.94 -19.28
C ILE A 300 -3.97 0.80 -19.93
N THR A 301 -3.87 0.28 -21.16
CA THR A 301 -2.58 0.16 -21.89
C THR A 301 -1.87 1.51 -22.06
N ARG A 302 -2.62 2.61 -22.22
CA ARG A 302 -2.06 3.98 -22.32
C ARG A 302 -1.35 4.45 -21.04
N GLN A 303 -1.52 3.75 -19.91
CA GLN A 303 -0.86 4.06 -18.64
C GLN A 303 0.56 3.51 -18.56
N LEU A 304 0.89 2.52 -19.38
CA LEU A 304 2.25 2.04 -19.49
C LEU A 304 3.14 3.18 -19.98
N PRO A 305 4.41 3.27 -19.52
CA PRO A 305 5.33 4.24 -20.09
C PRO A 305 5.52 3.98 -21.59
N GLN A 306 5.34 5.02 -22.40
CA GLN A 306 5.29 4.89 -23.87
C GLN A 306 6.62 5.23 -24.56
N GLU A 307 7.51 5.99 -23.90
CA GLU A 307 8.73 6.53 -24.51
C GLU A 307 9.95 6.41 -23.59
N ASP A 308 11.16 6.40 -24.18
CA ASP A 308 12.43 6.46 -23.43
C ASP A 308 12.50 7.77 -22.62
N PRO A 309 12.83 7.73 -21.31
CA PRO A 309 13.51 6.65 -20.61
C PRO A 309 12.65 5.52 -20.01
N TYR A 310 11.34 5.46 -20.27
CA TYR A 310 10.29 4.62 -19.66
C TYR A 310 10.16 4.82 -18.14
N LEU A 311 11.29 4.76 -17.42
CA LEU A 311 11.45 5.09 -16.01
C LEU A 311 12.71 5.94 -15.83
N HIS A 312 12.63 7.00 -15.03
CA HIS A 312 13.80 7.70 -14.51
C HIS A 312 14.51 6.85 -13.44
N THR A 313 15.75 7.22 -13.08
CA THR A 313 16.49 6.51 -12.02
C THR A 313 15.76 6.56 -10.69
N ALA A 314 15.63 5.41 -10.01
CA ALA A 314 14.83 5.22 -8.80
C ALA A 314 13.31 5.43 -8.98
N GLN A 315 12.81 5.36 -10.22
CA GLN A 315 11.39 5.16 -10.47
C GLN A 315 11.10 3.68 -10.70
N MET A 316 9.84 3.33 -10.45
CA MET A 316 9.31 2.00 -10.65
C MET A 316 7.91 2.03 -11.22
N LEU A 317 7.64 1.07 -12.09
CA LEU A 317 6.31 0.72 -12.53
C LEU A 317 5.79 -0.40 -11.63
N VAL A 318 4.66 -0.15 -10.97
CA VAL A 318 3.93 -1.16 -10.19
C VAL A 318 2.84 -1.71 -11.10
N ALA A 319 2.90 -2.99 -11.44
CA ALA A 319 1.82 -3.69 -12.14
C ALA A 319 1.07 -4.57 -11.16
N HIS A 320 -0.22 -4.30 -10.98
CA HIS A 320 -1.12 -5.13 -10.17
C HIS A 320 -1.72 -6.22 -11.06
N ILE A 321 -1.32 -7.47 -10.84
CA ILE A 321 -1.71 -8.60 -11.69
C ILE A 321 -2.75 -9.43 -10.96
N ALA A 322 -3.93 -9.63 -11.56
CA ALA A 322 -4.92 -10.58 -11.11
C ALA A 322 -4.79 -11.88 -11.91
N LEU A 323 -4.91 -13.03 -11.24
CA LEU A 323 -5.05 -14.33 -11.90
C LEU A 323 -6.55 -14.62 -12.03
N VAL A 324 -7.08 -14.51 -13.24
CA VAL A 324 -8.52 -14.57 -13.47
C VAL A 324 -8.88 -15.90 -14.16
N PRO A 325 -9.85 -16.68 -13.63
CA PRO A 325 -10.35 -17.87 -14.30
C PRO A 325 -11.19 -17.44 -15.49
N LEU A 326 -10.59 -17.47 -16.68
CA LEU A 326 -11.15 -17.07 -17.98
C LEU A 326 -10.83 -18.17 -18.99
N ALA A 327 -11.73 -18.43 -19.93
CA ALA A 327 -11.36 -19.20 -21.11
C ALA A 327 -10.30 -18.44 -21.93
N GLU A 328 -9.57 -19.15 -22.80
CA GLU A 328 -8.49 -18.56 -23.61
C GLU A 328 -9.00 -17.39 -24.49
N ASP A 329 -10.21 -17.53 -25.04
CA ASP A 329 -10.85 -16.54 -25.92
C ASP A 329 -11.69 -15.49 -25.19
N ASP A 330 -11.87 -15.62 -23.87
CA ASP A 330 -12.67 -14.64 -23.11
C ASP A 330 -11.96 -13.27 -23.10
N PRO A 331 -12.71 -12.17 -23.28
CA PRO A 331 -12.14 -10.83 -23.18
C PRO A 331 -11.64 -10.58 -21.75
N LEU A 332 -10.49 -9.90 -21.65
CA LEU A 332 -9.94 -9.51 -20.36
C LEU A 332 -10.95 -8.63 -19.59
N PRO A 333 -11.08 -8.78 -18.26
CA PRO A 333 -11.98 -7.97 -17.47
C PRO A 333 -11.60 -6.50 -17.62
N THR A 334 -12.59 -5.65 -17.87
CA THR A 334 -12.40 -4.21 -17.90
C THR A 334 -12.04 -3.73 -16.49
N PRO A 335 -10.83 -3.19 -16.27
CA PRO A 335 -10.47 -2.67 -14.97
C PRO A 335 -11.33 -1.44 -14.65
N VAL A 336 -11.58 -1.21 -13.36
CA VAL A 336 -12.23 0.03 -12.91
C VAL A 336 -11.23 1.16 -13.13
N ALA A 337 -11.43 1.95 -14.18
CA ALA A 337 -10.44 2.91 -14.63
C ALA A 337 -10.47 4.19 -13.79
N HIS A 338 -9.54 4.31 -12.83
CA HIS A 338 -9.15 5.60 -12.25
C HIS A 338 -7.63 5.76 -12.31
N LEU A 339 -7.18 6.53 -13.30
CA LEU A 339 -5.80 6.94 -13.42
C LEU A 339 -5.46 8.02 -12.39
N LEU A 340 -4.53 7.69 -11.50
CA LEU A 340 -3.74 8.68 -10.79
C LEU A 340 -2.67 9.19 -11.74
N SER A 341 -2.93 10.29 -12.44
CA SER A 341 -1.86 11.07 -13.03
C SER A 341 -1.15 11.83 -11.91
N ASP A 342 0.08 11.43 -11.62
CA ASP A 342 1.06 12.32 -10.98
C ASP A 342 1.55 13.32 -12.06
N SER A 343 0.62 14.05 -12.67
CA SER A 343 0.90 15.23 -13.48
C SER A 343 0.57 16.43 -12.61
N GLY A 344 1.60 17.05 -12.04
CA GLY A 344 1.42 18.34 -11.40
C GLY A 344 0.92 19.35 -12.42
N GLU A 345 -0.38 19.60 -12.46
CA GLU A 345 -0.98 20.85 -12.92
C GLU A 345 -2.47 20.97 -12.53
N VAL A 346 -2.92 22.22 -12.59
CA VAL A 346 -3.94 22.98 -11.84
C VAL A 346 -5.32 22.31 -11.60
N PRO A 347 -5.94 22.46 -10.42
CA PRO A 347 -7.35 22.12 -10.21
C PRO A 347 -8.26 22.98 -11.09
N VAL A 348 -9.08 22.33 -11.91
CA VAL A 348 -10.23 22.95 -12.58
C VAL A 348 -11.13 23.60 -11.52
N ALA A 349 -11.52 24.85 -11.77
CA ALA A 349 -12.34 25.64 -10.87
C ALA A 349 -13.73 25.00 -10.70
N TYR A 350 -14.19 24.92 -9.45
CA TYR A 350 -15.59 24.65 -9.13
C TYR A 350 -16.35 25.97 -9.15
N GLU A 351 -17.32 26.10 -10.05
CA GLU A 351 -18.31 27.18 -10.05
C GLU A 351 -19.36 26.93 -8.96
N GLY A 352 -19.51 27.91 -8.07
CA GLY A 352 -20.70 28.21 -7.26
C GLY A 352 -21.52 27.04 -6.71
N GLY A 353 -21.23 26.62 -5.47
CA GLY A 353 -22.18 25.92 -4.60
C GLY A 353 -22.10 26.55 -3.20
N PRO A 354 -23.23 26.66 -2.47
CA PRO A 354 -23.33 27.55 -1.30
C PRO A 354 -22.34 27.17 -0.20
N GLU A 355 -21.74 28.19 0.40
CA GLU A 355 -20.89 28.08 1.58
C GLU A 355 -21.69 27.42 2.71
N LEU A 356 -21.33 26.20 3.07
CA LEU A 356 -21.80 25.59 4.31
C LEU A 356 -20.91 26.12 5.44
N GLU A 357 -21.37 27.18 6.09
CA GLU A 357 -20.96 27.52 7.44
C GLU A 357 -21.28 26.33 8.34
N HIS A 358 -20.25 25.73 8.93
CA HIS A 358 -20.44 24.75 9.98
C HIS A 358 -20.84 25.47 11.27
N GLU A 359 -22.11 25.81 11.40
CA GLU A 359 -22.71 26.07 12.71
C GLU A 359 -22.66 24.78 13.53
N ALA A 360 -21.73 24.74 14.48
CA ALA A 360 -21.78 23.78 15.57
C ALA A 360 -23.06 24.05 16.37
N LYS A 361 -24.02 23.11 16.35
CA LYS A 361 -25.18 23.17 17.24
C LYS A 361 -24.71 23.33 18.69
N PRO A 362 -25.29 24.26 19.47
CA PRO A 362 -24.88 24.47 20.85
C PRO A 362 -25.21 23.23 21.70
N LYS A 363 -24.21 22.77 22.46
CA LYS A 363 -24.37 21.68 23.44
C LYS A 363 -25.42 22.08 24.48
N LYS A 364 -26.43 21.24 24.70
CA LYS A 364 -27.29 21.31 25.89
C LYS A 364 -26.42 21.10 27.14
N LYS A 365 -26.38 22.08 28.03
CA LYS A 365 -25.71 21.98 29.35
C LYS A 365 -26.50 21.02 30.23
N GLY A 366 -25.92 19.85 30.54
CA GLY A 366 -26.29 19.05 31.71
C GLY A 366 -25.64 19.61 32.98
N PRO A 367 -26.18 19.34 34.18
CA PRO A 367 -25.81 20.07 35.39
C PRO A 367 -24.39 19.73 35.86
N SER A 368 -23.69 20.75 36.38
CA SER A 368 -22.38 20.62 37.02
C SER A 368 -22.50 19.97 38.41
N PRO A 369 -21.62 19.05 38.80
CA PRO A 369 -21.52 18.62 40.18
C PRO A 369 -20.73 19.65 41.00
N ALA A 370 -21.38 20.14 42.06
CA ALA A 370 -20.80 21.01 43.06
C ALA A 370 -19.77 20.30 43.95
N LEU A 371 -18.84 21.12 44.44
CA LEU A 371 -17.87 20.91 45.51
C LEU A 371 -18.36 20.06 46.68
N LEU A 372 -17.50 19.16 47.15
CA LEU A 372 -17.39 18.79 48.57
C LEU A 372 -15.92 18.54 48.92
N ALA A 373 -15.36 19.45 49.71
CA ALA A 373 -14.09 19.29 50.38
C ALA A 373 -14.28 18.53 51.70
N GLY A 374 -13.36 17.63 52.03
CA GLY A 374 -13.35 16.90 53.29
C GLY A 374 -11.98 16.30 53.62
N LYS A 375 -11.30 16.93 54.58
CA LYS A 375 -9.94 16.70 55.11
C LYS A 375 -9.66 15.26 55.62
N LYS A 376 -8.39 14.83 55.52
CA LYS A 376 -7.44 14.45 56.62
C LYS A 376 -6.49 13.32 56.19
N GLY A 377 -5.19 13.45 56.50
CA GLY A 377 -4.24 12.33 56.49
C GLY A 377 -2.77 12.77 56.40
N THR A 378 -2.06 12.67 57.51
CA THR A 378 -0.66 13.01 57.80
C THR A 378 0.40 12.14 57.06
N PRO A 379 1.67 12.59 56.97
CA PRO A 379 2.71 11.93 56.18
C PRO A 379 3.38 10.78 56.96
N VAL A 380 3.73 9.69 56.28
CA VAL A 380 4.55 8.62 56.86
C VAL A 380 5.77 8.36 56.00
N ALA A 381 6.91 8.27 56.69
CA ALA A 381 8.27 8.22 56.21
C ALA A 381 8.67 6.89 55.54
N LEU A 382 9.73 6.99 54.73
CA LEU A 382 10.50 5.89 54.16
C LEU A 382 11.27 5.13 55.26
N PRO A 383 11.38 3.79 55.17
CA PRO A 383 12.45 3.06 55.84
C PRO A 383 13.47 2.48 54.85
N THR A 384 14.73 2.69 55.23
CA THR A 384 15.95 2.10 54.70
C THR A 384 16.24 0.71 55.31
N LYS A 385 16.78 -0.19 54.47
CA LYS A 385 17.69 -1.34 54.71
C LYS A 385 17.32 -2.44 55.74
N GLY A 386 17.44 -3.70 55.30
CA GLY A 386 17.65 -4.85 56.19
C GLY A 386 17.41 -6.23 55.56
N SER A 387 18.52 -6.91 55.23
CA SER A 387 18.75 -8.35 54.95
C SER A 387 17.67 -9.39 55.33
N ALA A 388 17.41 -10.38 54.44
CA ALA A 388 17.74 -11.80 54.65
C ALA A 388 17.09 -12.71 53.57
N LEU A 389 17.89 -13.66 53.04
CA LEU A 389 17.43 -14.75 52.18
C LEU A 389 16.46 -15.67 52.93
N ARG A 390 15.33 -16.01 52.28
CA ARG A 390 14.70 -17.33 52.44
C ARG A 390 13.93 -17.73 51.19
N THR A 391 14.17 -18.98 50.80
CA THR A 391 13.66 -19.69 49.63
C THR A 391 12.25 -20.21 49.87
N THR A 392 11.28 -19.90 48.99
CA THR A 392 10.05 -20.71 48.82
C THR A 392 9.44 -20.53 47.42
N LYS A 393 9.35 -21.66 46.71
CA LYS A 393 8.43 -22.14 45.63
C LYS A 393 7.68 -21.15 44.70
N PRO A 394 7.54 -21.49 43.40
CA PRO A 394 6.93 -20.60 42.40
C PRO A 394 5.40 -20.55 42.51
N ALA A 395 4.86 -19.34 42.50
CA ALA A 395 3.42 -19.08 42.40
C ALA A 395 2.92 -19.19 40.94
N LYS A 396 1.67 -19.64 40.83
CA LYS A 396 0.92 -20.04 39.63
C LYS A 396 1.00 -19.06 38.46
N LYS A 397 1.39 -19.57 37.28
CA LYS A 397 1.16 -18.92 35.98
C LYS A 397 -0.34 -18.69 35.77
N SER A 398 -0.76 -17.43 35.63
CA SER A 398 -2.05 -17.09 35.02
C SER A 398 -2.02 -17.52 33.55
N LYS A 399 -2.95 -18.40 33.15
CA LYS A 399 -3.12 -18.87 31.78
C LYS A 399 -3.45 -17.68 30.87
N ALA A 400 -2.48 -17.21 30.09
CA ALA A 400 -2.76 -16.48 28.86
C ALA A 400 -3.38 -17.48 27.87
N GLN A 401 -4.54 -17.13 27.32
CA GLN A 401 -5.13 -17.90 26.22
C GLN A 401 -4.20 -17.81 25.00
N PRO A 402 -3.87 -18.93 24.35
CA PRO A 402 -3.03 -18.90 23.16
C PRO A 402 -3.81 -18.26 22.02
N VAL A 403 -3.21 -17.24 21.41
CA VAL A 403 -3.61 -16.73 20.09
C VAL A 403 -3.44 -17.90 19.13
N LYS A 404 -4.55 -18.47 18.64
CA LYS A 404 -4.51 -19.53 17.64
C LYS A 404 -3.79 -18.99 16.40
N ALA A 405 -2.64 -19.56 16.10
CA ALA A 405 -2.03 -19.46 14.79
C ALA A 405 -3.06 -19.90 13.76
N VAL A 406 -3.33 -19.05 12.77
CA VAL A 406 -4.09 -19.45 11.58
C VAL A 406 -3.19 -20.44 10.84
N SER A 407 -3.54 -21.72 10.91
CA SER A 407 -2.85 -22.77 10.18
C SER A 407 -2.88 -22.48 8.67
N ALA A 408 -1.74 -22.64 8.01
CA ALA A 408 -1.66 -22.70 6.56
C ALA A 408 -2.72 -23.68 6.02
N PRO A 409 -3.42 -23.38 4.90
CA PRO A 409 -4.45 -24.27 4.39
C PRO A 409 -3.81 -25.60 3.96
N ALA A 410 -4.48 -26.69 4.35
CA ALA A 410 -4.15 -28.04 3.94
C ALA A 410 -4.17 -28.17 2.41
N ALA A 411 -3.37 -29.11 1.91
CA ALA A 411 -3.23 -29.43 0.50
C ALA A 411 -4.61 -29.59 -0.17
N VAL A 412 -4.86 -28.77 -1.18
CA VAL A 412 -6.08 -28.82 -2.00
C VAL A 412 -5.97 -30.04 -2.92
N ASP A 413 -6.99 -30.90 -2.87
CA ASP A 413 -7.17 -32.03 -3.79
C ASP A 413 -7.04 -31.57 -5.25
N ARG A 414 -6.40 -32.40 -6.09
CA ARG A 414 -6.18 -32.17 -7.53
C ARG A 414 -7.47 -32.34 -8.34
N GLU A 415 -8.51 -31.60 -8.01
CA GLU A 415 -9.60 -31.30 -8.96
C GLU A 415 -9.08 -30.28 -9.98
N ALA A 416 -9.43 -30.46 -11.25
CA ALA A 416 -8.97 -29.69 -12.40
C ALA A 416 -8.74 -28.20 -12.06
N GLN A 417 -7.47 -27.79 -11.98
CA GLN A 417 -7.11 -26.39 -11.76
C GLN A 417 -7.69 -25.60 -12.93
N LEU A 418 -8.72 -24.79 -12.66
CA LEU A 418 -9.20 -23.81 -13.62
C LEU A 418 -8.01 -22.98 -14.08
N GLU A 419 -7.75 -23.02 -15.39
CA GLU A 419 -6.65 -22.27 -15.98
C GLU A 419 -6.90 -20.78 -15.73
N CYS A 420 -5.99 -20.16 -14.98
CA CYS A 420 -6.09 -18.74 -14.65
C CYS A 420 -5.13 -17.96 -15.54
N ARG A 421 -5.66 -16.91 -16.17
CA ARG A 421 -4.87 -16.01 -17.03
C ARG A 421 -4.41 -14.80 -16.21
N PRO A 422 -3.12 -14.40 -16.29
CA PRO A 422 -2.66 -13.18 -15.67
C PRO A 422 -3.17 -11.96 -16.44
N VAL A 423 -3.72 -11.00 -15.71
CA VAL A 423 -4.25 -9.75 -16.27
C VAL A 423 -3.72 -8.59 -15.45
N VAL A 424 -3.13 -7.59 -16.11
CA VAL A 424 -2.83 -6.32 -15.44
C VAL A 424 -4.13 -5.58 -15.23
N VAL A 425 -4.45 -5.25 -13.98
CA VAL A 425 -5.71 -4.58 -13.62
C VAL A 425 -5.49 -3.15 -13.14
N ALA A 426 -4.26 -2.80 -12.75
CA ALA A 426 -3.88 -1.43 -12.45
C ALA A 426 -2.37 -1.23 -12.59
N LEU A 427 -2.00 0.00 -12.89
CA LEU A 427 -0.61 0.44 -13.04
C LEU A 427 -0.38 1.67 -12.17
N GLU A 428 0.77 1.74 -11.50
CA GLU A 428 1.21 2.93 -10.78
C GLU A 428 2.64 3.28 -11.15
N LEU A 429 2.92 4.57 -11.32
CA LEU A 429 4.28 5.08 -11.43
C LEU A 429 4.72 5.64 -10.07
N VAL A 430 5.69 4.98 -9.45
CA VAL A 430 6.17 5.31 -8.10
C VAL A 430 7.62 5.77 -8.17
N ARG A 431 8.00 6.72 -7.32
CA ARG A 431 9.37 7.25 -7.23
C ARG A 431 9.88 7.17 -5.80
N ALA A 432 11.06 6.57 -5.64
CA ALA A 432 11.79 6.52 -4.39
C ALA A 432 12.60 7.79 -4.11
#